data_AF-A0A0H5D6H5-F1
#
_entry.id   AF-A0A0H5D6H5-F1
#
_cell.length_a   1.000
_cell.length_b   1.000
_cell.length_c   1.000
_cell.angle_alpha   90.00
_cell.angle_beta   90.00
_cell.angle_gamma   90.00
#
_symmetry.space_group_name_H-M   'P 1'
#
loop_
_entity.id
_entity.type
_entity.pdbx_description
1 polymer ?
#
loop_
_entity_poly.entity_id
_entity_poly.type
_entity_poly.pdbx_seq_one_letter_code
_entity_poly.pdbx_strand_id
1 'polypeptide(L)' 'MEGGVSVAAAARQLDLVEQTLRNWVEKHNEARPRPVDSLTDGERVRLRELEREVAELRMKNEFLGKAAAFFARDYR' A
#
# COMPACT_ATOMS: atom_id res chain seq x y z
N MET A 1 13.51 1.63 -3.06
CA MET A 1 13.88 0.30 -3.58
C MET A 1 15.11 -0.14 -2.82
N GLU A 2 14.97 -0.94 -1.77
CA GLU A 2 16.12 -1.60 -1.16
C GLU A 2 16.66 -2.61 -2.17
N GLY A 3 17.70 -2.23 -2.89
CA GLY A 3 18.46 -3.15 -3.73
C GLY A 3 19.32 -4.04 -2.84
N GLY A 4 18.72 -5.12 -2.31
CA GLY A 4 19.47 -6.15 -1.59
C GLY A 4 20.44 -6.89 -2.52
N VAL A 5 21.56 -7.35 -1.97
CA VAL A 5 22.46 -8.29 -2.66
C VAL A 5 21.72 -9.60 -2.95
N SER A 6 21.93 -10.17 -4.14
CA SER A 6 21.31 -11.46 -4.49
C SER A 6 21.82 -12.58 -3.59
N VAL A 7 21.00 -13.61 -3.39
CA VAL A 7 21.38 -14.81 -2.60
C VAL A 7 22.71 -15.40 -3.09
N ALA A 8 22.90 -15.45 -4.41
CA ALA A 8 24.15 -15.91 -5.03
C ALA A 8 25.36 -15.02 -4.71
N ALA A 9 25.18 -13.70 -4.61
CA ALA A 9 26.26 -12.77 -4.25
C ALA A 9 26.60 -12.87 -2.76
N ALA A 10 25.60 -12.94 -1.90
CA ALA A 10 25.77 -13.12 -0.46
C ALA A 10 26.42 -14.47 -0.12
N ALA A 11 26.02 -15.56 -0.81
CA ALA A 11 26.62 -16.87 -0.61
C ALA A 11 28.12 -16.87 -0.95
N ARG A 12 28.51 -16.21 -2.05
CA ARG A 12 29.92 -16.05 -2.43
C ARG A 12 30.73 -15.23 -1.42
N GLN A 13 30.14 -14.17 -0.85
CA GLN A 13 30.81 -13.35 0.17
C GLN A 13 31.02 -14.10 1.49
N LEU A 14 30.12 -15.02 1.81
CA LEU A 14 30.14 -15.80 3.05
C LEU A 14 30.84 -17.16 2.89
N ASP A 15 31.38 -17.44 1.70
CA ASP A 15 31.97 -18.73 1.33
C ASP A 15 31.03 -19.92 1.60
N LEU A 16 29.76 -19.74 1.23
CA LEU A 16 28.69 -20.73 1.38
C LEU A 16 28.23 -21.26 0.02
N VAL A 17 27.74 -22.49 0.03
CA VAL A 17 26.96 -23.03 -1.09
C VAL A 17 25.66 -22.23 -1.21
N GLU A 18 25.33 -21.76 -2.41
CA GLU A 18 24.13 -20.94 -2.66
C GLU A 18 22.85 -21.61 -2.16
N GLN A 19 22.72 -22.91 -2.39
CA GLN A 19 21.55 -23.68 -1.94
C GLN A 19 21.38 -23.66 -0.42
N THR A 20 22.48 -23.68 0.35
CA THR A 20 22.43 -23.63 1.81
C THR A 20 21.88 -22.29 2.28
N LEU A 21 22.39 -21.19 1.72
CA LEU A 21 21.91 -19.85 2.06
C LEU A 21 20.45 -19.66 1.62
N ARG A 22 20.07 -20.18 0.45
CA ARG A 22 18.68 -20.17 -0.05
C ARG A 22 17.72 -20.86 0.92
N ASN A 23 18.06 -22.07 1.35
CA ASN A 23 17.24 -22.82 2.32
C ASN A 23 17.08 -22.07 3.65
N TRP A 24 18.12 -21.38 4.12
CA TRP A 24 18.03 -20.58 5.35
C TRP A 24 17.17 -19.33 5.18
N VAL A 25 17.27 -18.65 4.04
CA VAL A 25 16.42 -17.49 3.71
C VAL A 25 14.96 -17.91 3.59
N GLU A 26 14.67 -19.04 2.94
CA GLU A 26 13.32 -19.60 2.85
C GLU A 26 12.75 -19.90 4.24
N LYS A 27 13.50 -20.64 5.08
CA LYS A 27 13.10 -20.94 6.46
C LYS A 27 12.91 -19.69 7.32
N HIS A 28 13.73 -18.65 7.11
CA HIS A 28 13.59 -17.37 7.80
C HIS A 28 12.33 -16.62 7.38
N ASN A 29 12.00 -16.61 6.09
CA ASN A 29 10.77 -16.02 5.56
C ASN A 29 9.50 -16.77 6.00
N GLU A 30 9.56 -18.10 6.13
CA GLU A 30 8.46 -18.89 6.69
C GLU A 30 8.23 -18.60 8.18
N ALA A 31 9.32 -18.49 8.96
CA ALA A 31 9.26 -18.19 10.40
C ALA A 31 8.91 -16.72 10.70
N ARG A 32 9.07 -15.83 9.72
CA ARG A 32 8.69 -14.42 9.78
C ARG A 32 7.80 -14.12 8.59
N PRO A 33 6.50 -14.46 8.65
CA PRO A 33 5.56 -13.94 7.66
C PRO A 33 5.76 -12.43 7.63
N ARG A 34 6.21 -11.90 6.48
CA ARG A 34 6.32 -10.45 6.31
C ARG A 34 4.97 -9.88 6.74
N PRO A 35 4.94 -8.76 7.51
CA PRO A 35 3.72 -8.00 7.55
C PRO A 35 3.30 -7.80 6.10
N VAL A 36 2.05 -8.11 5.80
CA VAL A 36 1.51 -8.03 4.45
C VAL A 36 1.42 -6.53 4.13
N ASP A 37 2.57 -5.90 3.88
CA ASP A 37 2.71 -4.48 3.57
C ASP A 37 2.17 -4.17 2.17
N SER A 38 1.83 -5.21 1.42
CA SER A 38 1.16 -5.13 0.14
C SER A 38 -0.31 -5.51 0.30
N LEU A 39 -1.20 -4.51 0.16
CA LEU A 39 -2.63 -4.76 -0.03
C LEU A 39 -2.83 -5.86 -1.08
N THR A 40 -3.68 -6.83 -0.79
CA THR A 40 -4.16 -7.80 -1.78
C THR A 40 -4.82 -7.10 -2.95
N ASP A 41 -4.96 -7.77 -4.09
CA ASP A 41 -5.64 -7.18 -5.26
C ASP A 41 -7.09 -6.76 -4.93
N GLY A 42 -7.79 -7.54 -4.11
CA GLY A 42 -9.12 -7.18 -3.62
C GLY A 42 -9.11 -5.92 -2.76
N GLU A 43 -8.16 -5.78 -1.84
CA GLU A 43 -8.01 -4.58 -1.03
C GLU A 43 -7.62 -3.36 -1.86
N ARG A 44 -6.80 -3.52 -2.91
CA ARG A 44 -6.48 -2.44 -3.86
C ARG A 44 -7.69 -1.96 -4.65
N VAL A 45 -8.54 -2.88 -5.11
CA VAL A 45 -9.80 -2.53 -5.80
C VAL A 45 -10.70 -1.77 -4.85
N ARG A 46 -10.90 -2.30 -3.64
CA ARG A 46 -11.75 -1.66 -2.63
C ARG A 46 -11.25 -0.27 -2.22
N LEU A 47 -9.93 -0.09 -2.11
CA LEU A 47 -9.33 1.21 -1.81
C LEU A 47 -9.65 2.23 -2.92
N ARG A 48 -9.50 1.86 -4.19
CA ARG A 48 -9.81 2.75 -5.32
C ARG A 48 -11.29 3.15 -5.37
N GLU A 49 -12.18 2.22 -5.07
CA GLU A 49 -13.63 2.50 -4.97
C GLU A 49 -13.90 3.53 -3.87
N LEU A 50 -13.32 3.33 -2.68
CA LEU A 50 -13.47 4.24 -1.55
C LEU A 50 -12.87 5.62 -1.84
N GLU A 51 -11.70 5.70 -2.46
CA GLU A 51 -11.09 6.96 -2.88
C GLU A 51 -11.98 7.74 -3.85
N ARG A 52 -12.61 7.04 -4.80
CA ARG A 52 -13.57 7.63 -5.74
C ARG A 52 -14.82 8.14 -5.02
N GLU A 53 -15.38 7.35 -4.11
CA GLU A 53 -16.56 7.74 -3.33
C GLU A 53 -16.28 8.96 -2.46
N VAL A 54 -15.14 8.99 -1.77
CA VAL A 54 -14.71 10.12 -0.95
C VAL A 54 -14.54 11.39 -1.80
N ALA A 55 -13.96 11.28 -2.99
CA ALA A 55 -13.82 12.42 -3.90
C ALA A 55 -15.19 12.98 -4.33
N GLU A 56 -16.13 12.10 -4.68
CA GLU A 56 -17.49 12.49 -5.06
C GLU A 56 -18.25 13.15 -3.90
N LEU A 57 -18.17 12.57 -2.71
CA LEU A 57 -18.80 13.12 -1.51
C LEU A 57 -18.24 14.49 -1.14
N ARG A 58 -16.92 14.68 -1.24
CA ARG A 58 -16.29 15.99 -0.99
C ARG A 58 -16.80 17.05 -1.97
N MET A 59 -16.88 16.73 -3.25
CA MET A 59 -17.41 17.65 -4.26
C MET A 59 -18.88 18.01 -3.99
N LYS A 60 -19.72 17.02 -3.66
CA LYS A 60 -21.13 17.25 -3.30
C LYS A 60 -21.26 18.12 -2.05
N ASN A 61 -20.46 17.84 -1.02
CA ASN A 61 -20.47 18.61 0.22
C ASN A 61 -20.07 20.07 -0.02
N GLU A 62 -19.02 20.31 -0.81
CA GLU A 62 -18.59 21.66 -1.17
C GLU A 62 -19.67 22.41 -1.95
N PHE A 63 -20.31 21.76 -2.92
CA PHE A 63 -21.41 22.36 -3.67
C PHE A 63 -22.59 22.74 -2.75
N LEU A 64 -23.01 21.82 -1.88
CA LEU A 64 -24.09 22.08 -0.92
C LEU A 64 -23.72 23.21 0.05
N GLY A 65 -22.48 23.26 0.52
CA GLY A 65 -21.98 24.34 1.36
C GLY A 65 -22.05 25.70 0.66
N LYS A 66 -21.66 25.77 -0.62
CA LYS A 66 -21.77 26.99 -1.44
C LYS A 66 -23.23 27.39 -1.66
N ALA A 67 -24.11 26.44 -1.96
CA ALA A 67 -25.54 26.69 -2.15
C ALA A 67 -26.18 27.21 -0.86
N ALA A 68 -25.91 26.58 0.28
CA ALA A 68 -26.39 27.02 1.58
C ALA A 68 -25.91 28.44 1.92
N ALA A 69 -24.64 28.75 1.66
CA ALA A 69 -24.08 30.09 1.86
C ALA A 69 -24.70 31.13 0.92
N PHE A 70 -24.98 30.79 -0.34
CA PHE A 70 -25.66 31.66 -1.29
C PHE A 70 -27.06 32.02 -0.78
N PHE A 71 -27.89 31.02 -0.48
CA PHE A 71 -29.24 31.27 0.01
C PHE A 71 -29.24 32.03 1.35
N ALA A 72 -28.35 31.70 2.29
CA ALA A 72 -28.26 32.42 3.56
C ALA A 72 -27.94 33.92 3.41
N ARG A 73 -27.30 34.32 2.29
CA ARG A 73 -27.02 35.74 1.98
C ARG A 73 -28.22 36.45 1.35
N ASP A 74 -29.03 35.75 0.56
CA ASP A 74 -30.22 36.31 -0.11
C ASP A 74 -31.43 36.47 0.82
N TYR A 75 -31.45 35.76 1.96
CA TYR A 75 -32.50 35.89 2.99
C TYR A 75 -32.22 36.97 4.07
N ARG A 76 -31.31 37.91 3.83
CA ARG A 76 -31.05 39.09 4.69
C ARG A 76 -31.54 40.36 4.02
#